data_AF-A0A815LZP1-F1
#
_entry.id   AF-A0A815LZP1-F1
#
_cell.length_a   1.000
_cell.length_b   1.000
_cell.length_c   1.000
_cell.angle_alpha   90.00
_cell.angle_beta   90.00
_cell.angle_gamma   90.00
#
_symmetry.space_group_name_H-M   'P 1'
#
loop_
_entity.id
_entity.type
_entity.pdbx_description
1 polymer ?
#
loop_
_entity_poly.entity_id
_entity_poly.type
_entity_poly.pdbx_seq_one_letter_code
_entity_poly.pdbx_strand_id
1 'polypeptide(L)'
;MENFTLSLFILGGKNVYEFTRLNISQAFPSLTTSNKITSNNNENVIEEDKFQIDRVLKHASVIDCQYGFMSEDCTGVIRKIKYDSATDTFIGFSTPLISGLPSYKHFQTDSFDELKNWFSTCEKAQLLNVHMFQSITINSVLSSTYLLSAYGTNSKSTSNAIWRRWIFIHDECHSKELKIIGFSTHCDGKYLG
;
A
#
# COMPACT_ATOMS: atom_id res chain seq x y z
N MET A 1 -9.58 2.56 25.04
CA MET A 1 -10.02 3.94 24.73
C MET A 1 -9.40 4.42 23.42
N GLU A 2 -8.09 4.25 23.22
CA GLU A 2 -7.38 4.65 21.98
C GLU A 2 -7.98 4.07 20.68
N ASN A 3 -8.29 2.77 20.63
CA ASN A 3 -8.92 2.17 19.44
C ASN A 3 -10.29 2.77 19.13
N PHE A 4 -11.08 3.10 20.16
CA PHE A 4 -12.38 3.75 19.97
C PHE A 4 -12.22 5.17 19.44
N THR A 5 -11.25 5.93 19.99
CA THR A 5 -10.87 7.26 19.51
C THR A 5 -10.43 7.24 18.05
N LEU A 6 -9.58 6.28 17.66
CA LEU A 6 -9.13 6.11 16.28
C LEU A 6 -10.27 5.72 15.35
N SER A 7 -11.12 4.77 15.74
CA SER A 7 -12.29 4.38 14.96
C SER A 7 -13.26 5.54 14.76
N LEU A 8 -13.52 6.34 15.79
CA LEU A 8 -14.36 7.54 15.68
C LEU A 8 -13.75 8.57 14.72
N PHE A 9 -12.43 8.77 14.78
CA PHE A 9 -11.73 9.69 13.89
C PHE A 9 -11.71 9.21 12.44
N ILE A 10 -11.48 7.92 12.20
CA ILE A 10 -11.38 7.32 10.86
C ILE A 10 -12.77 7.20 10.21
N LEU A 11 -13.75 6.64 10.93
CA LEU A 11 -15.08 6.35 10.38
C LEU A 11 -16.01 7.56 10.43
N GLY A 12 -15.95 8.36 11.51
CA GLY A 12 -16.76 9.56 11.67
C GLY A 12 -16.14 10.80 11.02
N GLY A 13 -14.83 10.78 10.79
CA GLY A 13 -14.09 11.91 10.24
C GLY A 13 -13.79 13.01 11.27
N LYS A 14 -12.94 13.96 10.86
CA LYS A 14 -12.42 15.03 11.73
C LYS A 14 -13.52 15.85 12.40
N ASN A 15 -14.58 16.20 11.68
CA ASN A 15 -15.62 17.08 12.20
C ASN A 15 -16.46 16.41 13.29
N VAL A 16 -16.84 15.15 13.09
CA VAL A 16 -17.56 14.36 14.10
C VAL A 16 -16.68 14.16 15.32
N TYR A 17 -15.41 13.80 15.11
CA TYR A 17 -14.45 13.63 16.19
C TYR A 17 -14.32 14.89 17.06
N GLU A 18 -14.11 16.06 16.44
CA GLU A 18 -13.96 17.33 17.16
C GLU A 18 -15.25 17.73 17.87
N PHE A 19 -16.41 17.54 17.23
CA PHE A 19 -17.70 17.78 17.86
C PHE A 19 -17.86 16.92 19.12
N THR A 20 -17.61 15.62 19.04
CA THR A 20 -17.71 14.72 20.20
C THR A 20 -16.70 15.07 21.29
N ARG A 21 -15.45 15.38 20.93
CA ARG A 21 -14.39 15.79 21.88
C ARG A 21 -14.75 17.04 22.66
N LEU A 22 -15.36 18.03 22.01
CA LEU A 22 -15.74 19.30 22.64
C LEU A 22 -16.96 19.15 23.56
N ASN A 23 -17.87 18.22 23.24
CA ASN A 23 -19.10 18.00 24.01
C ASN A 23 -18.94 16.98 25.15
N ILE A 24 -17.93 16.11 25.09
CA ILE A 24 -17.62 15.14 26.14
C ILE A 24 -16.24 15.47 26.71
N SER A 25 -16.24 16.29 27.75
CA SER A 25 -15.01 16.80 28.37
C SER A 25 -14.11 15.65 28.85
N GLN A 26 -12.82 15.76 28.54
CA GLN A 26 -11.74 14.83 28.94
C GLN A 26 -11.84 13.38 28.44
N ALA A 27 -12.86 13.02 27.64
CA ALA A 27 -13.01 11.65 27.14
C ALA A 27 -12.15 11.35 25.90
N PHE A 28 -11.75 12.37 25.14
CA PHE A 28 -11.01 12.20 23.89
C PHE A 28 -9.74 13.06 23.84
N PRO A 29 -8.63 12.51 23.34
CA PRO A 29 -7.39 13.25 23.17
C PRO A 29 -7.50 14.36 22.09
N SER A 30 -6.59 15.32 22.12
CA SER A 30 -6.49 16.35 21.08
C SER A 30 -6.12 15.75 19.72
N LEU A 31 -6.47 16.42 18.61
CA LEU A 31 -6.06 15.98 17.25
C LEU A 31 -4.55 15.77 17.12
N THR A 32 -3.75 16.63 17.74
CA THR A 32 -2.29 16.51 17.72
C THR A 32 -1.83 15.23 18.41
N THR A 33 -2.45 14.89 19.53
CA THR A 33 -2.18 13.65 20.27
C THR A 33 -2.65 12.44 19.46
N SER A 34 -3.84 12.48 18.88
CA SER A 34 -4.36 11.40 18.03
C SER A 34 -3.47 11.15 16.82
N ASN A 35 -3.03 12.21 16.13
CA ASN A 35 -2.10 12.09 15.01
C ASN A 35 -0.76 11.47 15.42
N LYS A 36 -0.23 11.84 16.61
CA LYS A 36 0.98 11.22 17.17
C LYS A 36 0.78 9.75 17.49
N ILE A 37 -0.37 9.36 18.04
CA ILE A 37 -0.70 7.96 18.31
C ILE A 37 -0.75 7.18 16.99
N THR A 38 -1.39 7.73 15.96
CA THR A 38 -1.43 7.12 14.63
C THR A 38 -0.04 6.99 14.01
N SER A 39 0.81 8.03 14.11
CA SER A 39 2.16 8.03 13.52
C SER A 39 3.16 7.16 14.28
N ASN A 40 3.01 7.00 15.60
CA ASN A 40 3.92 6.18 16.42
C ASN A 40 3.66 4.67 16.29
N ASN A 41 2.52 4.27 15.73
CA ASN A 41 2.25 2.88 15.38
C ASN A 41 3.00 2.51 14.08
N ASN A 42 4.33 2.43 14.17
CA ASN A 42 5.25 2.11 13.07
C ASN A 42 4.91 0.78 12.36
N GLU A 43 4.19 -0.14 13.03
CA GLU A 43 3.73 -1.39 12.43
C GLU A 43 2.75 -1.20 11.25
N ASN A 44 2.16 -0.01 11.09
CA ASN A 44 1.14 0.27 10.07
C ASN A 44 1.57 1.30 9.00
N VAL A 45 2.84 1.70 8.97
CA VAL A 45 3.32 2.61 7.91
C VAL A 45 3.32 1.85 6.58
N ILE A 46 2.50 2.32 5.65
CA ILE A 46 2.49 1.85 4.26
C ILE A 46 3.55 2.66 3.52
N GLU A 47 4.53 1.96 2.96
CA GLU A 47 5.57 2.57 2.13
C GLU A 47 5.25 2.32 0.65
N GLU A 48 5.43 3.32 -0.19
CA GLU A 48 5.34 3.16 -1.65
C GLU A 48 6.42 2.17 -2.13
N ASP A 49 6.15 1.44 -3.21
CA ASP A 49 7.08 0.52 -3.87
C ASP A 49 7.49 -0.71 -3.07
N LYS A 50 7.02 -0.85 -1.82
CA LYS A 50 7.38 -1.98 -0.96
C LYS A 50 6.35 -3.10 -1.07
N PHE A 51 6.81 -4.32 -1.36
CA PHE A 51 6.01 -5.53 -1.25
C PHE A 51 6.08 -6.08 0.17
N GLN A 52 4.96 -6.05 0.88
CA GLN A 52 4.89 -6.38 2.31
C GLN A 52 4.41 -7.81 2.56
N ILE A 53 5.08 -8.79 1.97
CA ILE A 53 4.69 -10.22 2.05
C ILE A 53 4.60 -10.69 3.51
N ASP A 54 5.57 -10.32 4.36
CA ASP A 54 5.59 -10.72 5.76
C ASP A 54 4.38 -10.19 6.54
N ARG A 55 3.86 -9.00 6.17
CA ARG A 55 2.65 -8.45 6.80
C ARG A 55 1.39 -9.16 6.33
N VAL A 56 1.32 -9.54 5.05
CA VAL A 56 0.23 -10.40 4.53
C VAL A 56 0.20 -11.74 5.28
N LEU A 57 1.36 -12.32 5.57
CA LEU A 57 1.46 -13.57 6.32
C LEU A 57 1.05 -13.42 7.79
N LYS A 58 1.52 -12.36 8.46
CA LYS A 58 1.06 -12.02 9.82
C LYS A 58 -0.46 -11.85 9.83
N HIS A 59 -1.02 -11.12 8.86
CA HIS A 59 -2.46 -10.95 8.69
C HIS A 59 -3.18 -12.29 8.53
N ALA A 60 -2.72 -13.13 7.60
CA ALA A 60 -3.29 -14.45 7.34
C ALA A 60 -3.23 -15.37 8.57
N SER A 61 -2.15 -15.33 9.35
CA SER A 61 -2.03 -16.11 10.59
C SER A 61 -3.00 -15.66 11.68
N VAL A 62 -3.30 -14.36 11.79
CA VAL A 62 -4.24 -13.81 12.79
C VAL A 62 -5.66 -14.31 12.54
N ILE A 63 -6.00 -14.53 11.28
CA ILE A 63 -7.32 -15.02 10.85
C ILE A 63 -7.33 -16.54 10.56
N ASP A 64 -6.25 -17.25 10.92
CA ASP A 64 -6.05 -18.70 10.69
C ASP A 64 -6.36 -19.13 9.25
N CYS A 65 -5.77 -18.43 8.28
CA CYS A 65 -6.04 -18.62 6.86
C CYS A 65 -4.78 -19.02 6.10
N GLN A 66 -4.88 -20.10 5.31
CA GLN A 66 -3.79 -20.62 4.47
C GLN A 66 -4.00 -20.37 2.98
N TYR A 67 -5.15 -19.82 2.58
CA TYR A 67 -5.55 -19.65 1.19
C TYR A 67 -5.97 -18.22 0.90
N GLY A 68 -5.53 -17.67 -0.21
CA GLY A 68 -6.01 -16.35 -0.62
C GLY A 68 -5.94 -16.10 -2.11
N PHE A 69 -6.53 -14.98 -2.49
CA PHE A 69 -6.52 -14.44 -3.84
C PHE A 69 -5.72 -13.15 -3.86
N MET A 70 -5.01 -12.90 -4.95
CA MET A 70 -4.31 -11.64 -5.17
C MET A 70 -5.05 -10.82 -6.22
N SER A 71 -5.32 -9.55 -5.94
CA SER A 71 -5.94 -8.63 -6.88
C SER A 71 -4.96 -7.53 -7.26
N GLU A 72 -4.85 -7.23 -8.55
CA GLU A 72 -4.07 -6.10 -9.08
C GLU A 72 -5.01 -5.17 -9.86
N ASP A 73 -4.94 -3.87 -9.56
CA ASP A 73 -5.64 -2.86 -10.35
C ASP A 73 -4.95 -1.49 -10.27
N CYS A 74 -5.21 -0.62 -11.23
CA CYS A 74 -4.68 0.74 -11.30
C CYS A 74 -5.77 1.77 -11.07
N THR A 75 -5.50 2.76 -10.21
CA THR A 75 -6.37 3.92 -10.01
C THR A 75 -5.69 5.23 -10.37
N GLY A 76 -6.45 6.21 -10.85
CA GLY A 76 -5.93 7.54 -11.23
C GLY A 76 -5.46 8.34 -10.01
N VAL A 77 -4.31 9.00 -10.12
CA VAL A 77 -3.76 9.87 -9.07
C VAL A 77 -3.42 11.27 -9.56
N ILE A 78 -3.42 12.22 -8.63
CA ILE A 78 -2.96 13.59 -8.89
C ILE A 78 -1.45 13.56 -9.08
N ARG A 79 -0.99 14.06 -10.22
CA ARG A 79 0.43 14.11 -10.62
C ARG A 79 1.22 15.11 -9.77
N LYS A 80 1.56 14.74 -8.54
CA LYS A 80 2.28 15.58 -7.60
C LYS A 80 3.44 14.83 -6.98
N ILE A 81 4.63 15.42 -7.07
CA ILE A 81 5.82 14.93 -6.38
C ILE A 81 5.78 15.49 -4.95
N LYS A 82 6.09 14.64 -3.96
CA LYS A 82 6.24 15.03 -2.56
C LYS A 82 7.51 14.42 -2.00
N TYR A 83 8.20 15.18 -1.17
CA TYR A 83 9.28 14.65 -0.35
C TYR A 83 8.69 14.03 0.92
N ASP A 84 9.10 12.81 1.23
CA ASP A 84 8.82 12.15 2.49
C ASP A 84 10.06 12.18 3.38
N SER A 85 10.01 13.01 4.42
CA SER A 85 11.11 13.15 5.37
C SER A 85 11.32 11.94 6.28
N ALA A 86 10.33 11.04 6.41
CA ALA A 86 10.48 9.86 7.25
C ALA A 86 11.37 8.80 6.58
N THR A 87 11.30 8.70 5.25
CA THR A 87 12.07 7.74 4.46
C THR A 87 13.20 8.38 3.66
N ASP A 88 13.28 9.71 3.66
CA ASP A 88 14.22 10.51 2.86
C ASP A 88 14.10 10.18 1.36
N THR A 89 12.85 10.14 0.86
CA THR A 89 12.54 9.75 -0.52
C THR A 89 11.58 10.73 -1.19
N PHE A 90 11.62 10.77 -2.52
CA PHE A 90 10.63 11.50 -3.33
C PHE A 90 9.57 10.54 -3.88
N ILE A 91 8.31 10.81 -3.52
CA ILE A 91 7.11 10.05 -3.89
C ILE A 91 6.39 10.75 -5.05
N GLY A 92 5.78 9.97 -5.95
CA GLY A 92 4.91 10.47 -7.03
C GLY A 92 5.54 10.52 -8.43
N PHE A 93 6.77 10.03 -8.58
CA PHE A 93 7.30 9.63 -9.88
C PHE A 93 6.78 8.25 -10.28
N SER A 94 6.84 7.92 -11.57
CA SER A 94 6.57 6.56 -12.04
C SER A 94 7.74 5.67 -11.63
N THR A 95 7.49 4.67 -10.80
CA THR A 95 8.53 3.79 -10.27
C THR A 95 9.07 2.88 -11.36
N PRO A 96 10.41 2.80 -11.54
CA PRO A 96 11.00 1.85 -12.45
C PRO A 96 10.79 0.42 -11.96
N LEU A 97 10.54 -0.50 -12.89
CA LEU A 97 10.32 -1.91 -12.59
C LEU A 97 11.55 -2.74 -12.94
N ILE A 98 12.01 -3.57 -12.00
CA ILE A 98 13.07 -4.55 -12.18
C ILE A 98 12.43 -5.94 -12.12
N SER A 99 12.46 -6.68 -13.23
CA SER A 99 11.76 -7.97 -13.38
C SER A 99 10.29 -7.91 -12.97
N GLY A 100 9.63 -6.78 -13.24
CA GLY A 100 8.22 -6.58 -12.93
C GLY A 100 7.94 -6.03 -11.55
N LEU A 101 8.90 -6.03 -10.63
CA LEU A 101 8.71 -5.48 -9.29
C LEU A 101 9.17 -4.02 -9.24
N PRO A 102 8.49 -3.15 -8.48
CA PRO A 102 8.95 -1.78 -8.26
C PRO A 102 10.31 -1.76 -7.54
N SER A 103 11.18 -0.86 -7.99
CA SER A 103 12.45 -0.60 -7.32
C SER A 103 12.20 0.20 -6.04
N TYR A 104 12.14 -0.49 -4.90
CA TYR A 104 11.94 0.14 -3.59
C TYR A 104 12.96 1.23 -3.30
N LYS A 105 12.48 2.42 -2.88
CA LYS A 105 13.29 3.61 -2.57
C LYS A 105 14.21 4.06 -3.71
N HIS A 106 13.79 3.87 -4.96
CA HIS A 106 14.58 4.31 -6.11
C HIS A 106 14.90 5.82 -6.10
N PHE A 107 13.95 6.63 -5.62
CA PHE A 107 14.09 8.09 -5.58
C PHE A 107 14.63 8.61 -4.23
N GLN A 108 15.61 7.90 -3.68
CA GLN A 108 16.39 8.31 -2.51
C GLN A 108 17.78 8.76 -2.98
N THR A 109 18.18 9.99 -2.66
CA THR A 109 19.50 10.51 -3.05
C THR A 109 19.94 11.65 -2.14
N ASP A 110 21.25 11.77 -1.93
CA ASP A 110 21.91 12.94 -1.33
C ASP A 110 22.48 13.90 -2.40
N SER A 111 22.33 13.56 -3.69
CA SER A 111 22.87 14.33 -4.82
C SER A 111 21.84 15.28 -5.44
N PHE A 112 22.15 16.58 -5.42
CA PHE A 112 21.32 17.59 -6.09
C PHE A 112 21.26 17.39 -7.61
N ASP A 113 22.35 16.94 -8.24
CA ASP A 113 22.38 16.72 -9.69
C ASP A 113 21.49 15.55 -10.10
N GLU A 114 21.44 14.49 -9.28
CA GLU A 114 20.54 13.36 -9.49
C GLU A 114 19.08 13.79 -9.31
N LEU A 115 18.78 14.55 -8.25
CA LEU A 115 17.46 15.13 -8.03
C LEU A 115 17.03 15.98 -9.23
N LYS A 116 17.90 16.89 -9.69
CA LYS A 116 17.63 17.74 -10.85
C LYS A 116 17.38 16.90 -12.11
N ASN A 117 18.16 15.85 -12.31
CA ASN A 117 17.98 14.91 -13.41
C ASN A 117 16.58 14.28 -13.35
N TRP A 118 16.18 13.68 -12.22
CA TRP A 118 14.86 13.06 -12.08
C TRP A 118 13.70 14.00 -12.38
N PHE A 119 13.75 15.25 -11.90
CA PHE A 119 12.70 16.23 -12.18
C PHE A 119 12.60 16.62 -13.66
N SER A 120 13.68 16.41 -14.42
CA SER A 120 13.72 16.69 -15.86
C SER A 120 13.40 15.47 -16.74
N THR A 121 13.74 14.26 -16.29
CA THR A 121 13.67 13.04 -17.11
C THR A 121 12.57 12.07 -16.70
N CYS A 122 12.19 12.03 -15.41
CA CYS A 122 11.25 11.04 -14.90
C CYS A 122 9.80 11.52 -15.06
N GLU A 123 8.94 10.62 -15.56
CA GLU A 123 7.52 10.89 -15.69
C GLU A 123 6.83 10.85 -14.31
N LYS A 124 6.02 11.86 -14.01
CA LYS A 124 5.13 11.84 -12.85
C LYS A 124 4.10 10.72 -12.99
N ALA A 125 3.89 9.96 -11.92
CA ALA A 125 2.90 8.88 -11.91
C ALA A 125 1.51 9.45 -12.18
N GLN A 126 0.79 8.80 -13.11
CA GLN A 126 -0.60 9.14 -13.44
C GLN A 126 -1.57 8.14 -12.83
N LEU A 127 -1.07 6.94 -12.56
CA LEU A 127 -1.79 5.84 -11.98
C LEU A 127 -1.02 5.35 -10.74
N LEU A 128 -1.76 4.83 -9.78
CA LEU A 128 -1.23 4.03 -8.67
C LEU A 128 -1.64 2.59 -8.94
N ASN A 129 -0.66 1.71 -9.13
CA ASN A 129 -0.92 0.28 -9.20
C ASN A 129 -1.03 -0.25 -7.77
N VAL A 130 -2.10 -0.98 -7.48
CA VAL A 130 -2.46 -1.45 -6.14
C VAL A 130 -2.57 -2.96 -6.17
N HIS A 131 -1.88 -3.60 -5.22
CA HIS A 131 -1.90 -5.04 -5.01
C HIS A 131 -2.58 -5.36 -3.69
N MET A 132 -3.67 -6.11 -3.75
CA MET A 132 -4.45 -6.48 -2.57
C MET A 132 -4.43 -8.01 -2.39
N PHE A 133 -4.29 -8.45 -1.16
CA PHE A 133 -4.52 -9.82 -0.75
C PHE A 133 -5.92 -9.95 -0.17
N GLN A 134 -6.68 -10.94 -0.62
CA GLN A 134 -7.98 -11.30 -0.05
C GLN A 134 -7.89 -12.72 0.52
N SER A 135 -8.12 -12.84 1.82
CA SER A 135 -8.23 -14.13 2.49
C SER A 135 -9.48 -14.88 2.04
N ILE A 136 -9.35 -16.20 1.86
CA ILE A 136 -10.47 -17.08 1.53
C ILE A 136 -10.78 -17.90 2.78
N THR A 137 -11.80 -17.47 3.50
CA THR A 137 -12.25 -18.11 4.73
C THR A 137 -13.74 -18.42 4.62
N ILE A 138 -14.19 -19.47 5.31
CA ILE A 138 -15.61 -19.84 5.40
C ILE A 138 -16.38 -18.78 6.20
N ASN A 139 -15.71 -18.07 7.11
CA ASN A 139 -16.31 -17.02 7.91
C ASN A 139 -16.16 -15.65 7.22
N SER A 140 -17.22 -15.21 6.55
CA SER A 140 -17.24 -13.91 5.86
C SER A 140 -16.98 -12.72 6.78
N VAL A 141 -17.21 -12.84 8.08
CA VAL A 141 -16.91 -11.78 9.07
C VAL A 141 -15.41 -11.61 9.28
N LEU A 142 -14.62 -12.65 9.04
CA LEU A 142 -13.14 -12.62 9.13
C LEU A 142 -12.46 -12.36 7.80
N SER A 143 -13.22 -12.41 6.69
CA SER A 143 -12.75 -12.08 5.35
C SER A 143 -12.34 -10.62 5.29
N SER A 144 -11.03 -10.38 5.35
CA SER A 144 -10.45 -9.05 5.31
C SER A 144 -9.37 -8.97 4.24
N THR A 145 -9.44 -7.90 3.45
CA THR A 145 -8.42 -7.52 2.47
C THR A 145 -7.23 -6.86 3.16
N TYR A 146 -6.03 -7.14 2.65
CA TYR A 146 -4.79 -6.51 3.09
C TYR A 146 -4.05 -5.91 1.90
N LEU A 147 -3.52 -4.68 2.05
CA LEU A 147 -2.71 -4.05 1.02
C LEU A 147 -1.31 -4.68 1.00
N LEU A 148 -0.96 -5.36 -0.10
CA LEU A 148 0.37 -5.95 -0.27
C LEU A 148 1.40 -4.89 -0.71
N SER A 149 1.06 -4.09 -1.70
CA SER A 149 1.92 -3.05 -2.24
C SER A 149 1.11 -2.02 -3.03
N ALA A 150 1.62 -0.80 -3.10
CA ALA A 150 1.14 0.21 -4.03
C ALA A 150 2.32 1.02 -4.57
N TYR A 151 2.30 1.35 -5.86
CA TYR A 151 3.36 2.13 -6.48
C TYR A 151 2.88 2.97 -7.68
N GLY A 152 3.48 4.14 -7.85
CA GLY A 152 3.23 5.02 -8.98
C GLY A 152 3.65 4.39 -10.31
N THR A 153 2.78 4.49 -11.32
CA THR A 153 3.06 3.97 -12.67
C THR A 153 2.51 4.87 -13.78
N ASN A 154 3.03 4.63 -14.98
CA ASN A 154 2.59 5.24 -16.24
C ASN A 154 1.89 4.20 -17.16
N SER A 155 1.46 3.06 -16.61
CA SER A 155 0.83 1.92 -17.30
C SER A 155 1.63 1.25 -18.42
N LYS A 156 2.90 1.58 -18.63
CA LYS A 156 3.75 0.98 -19.69
C LYS A 156 4.31 -0.41 -19.33
N SER A 157 3.74 -1.09 -18.34
CA SER A 157 4.19 -2.43 -17.94
C SER A 157 3.82 -3.46 -19.00
N THR A 158 4.78 -4.32 -19.37
CA THR A 158 4.55 -5.40 -20.33
C THR A 158 3.92 -6.62 -19.66
N SER A 159 3.23 -7.46 -20.44
CA SER A 159 2.64 -8.73 -19.95
C SER A 159 3.69 -9.59 -19.23
N ASN A 160 4.91 -9.68 -19.77
CA ASN A 160 6.02 -10.42 -19.15
C ASN A 160 6.43 -9.86 -17.78
N ALA A 161 6.47 -8.53 -17.64
CA ALA A 161 6.76 -7.89 -16.35
C ALA A 161 5.67 -8.21 -15.31
N ILE A 162 4.40 -8.25 -15.73
CA ILE A 162 3.29 -8.63 -14.85
C ILE A 162 3.42 -10.10 -14.42
N TRP A 163 3.64 -11.02 -15.35
CA TRP A 163 3.82 -12.45 -15.05
C TRP A 163 4.96 -12.70 -14.06
N ARG A 164 6.12 -12.07 -14.25
CA ARG A 164 7.26 -12.20 -13.33
C ARG A 164 6.91 -11.74 -11.91
N ARG A 165 6.15 -10.66 -11.78
CA ARG A 165 5.67 -10.16 -10.49
C ARG A 165 4.69 -11.13 -9.84
N TRP A 166 3.75 -11.70 -10.59
CA TRP A 166 2.81 -12.69 -10.06
C TRP A 166 3.51 -13.96 -9.61
N ILE A 167 4.47 -14.46 -10.38
CA ILE A 167 5.31 -15.60 -10.01
C ILE A 167 6.07 -15.29 -8.72
N PHE A 168 6.72 -14.12 -8.62
CA PHE A 168 7.39 -13.70 -7.40
C PHE A 168 6.46 -13.71 -6.18
N ILE A 169 5.27 -13.11 -6.29
CA ILE A 169 4.29 -13.07 -5.19
C ILE A 169 3.86 -14.49 -4.81
N HIS A 170 3.57 -15.33 -5.81
CA HIS A 170 3.16 -16.71 -5.59
C HIS A 170 4.24 -17.51 -4.86
N ASP A 171 5.49 -17.46 -5.32
CA ASP A 171 6.59 -18.24 -4.78
C ASP A 171 6.98 -17.78 -3.37
N GLU A 172 7.01 -16.46 -3.14
CA GLU A 172 7.26 -15.89 -1.81
C GLU A 172 6.18 -16.29 -0.79
N CYS A 173 4.90 -16.23 -1.17
CA CYS A 173 3.81 -16.69 -0.30
C CYS A 173 3.85 -18.20 -0.07
N HIS A 174 4.07 -18.98 -1.12
CA HIS A 174 4.09 -20.44 -1.06
C HIS A 174 5.23 -20.95 -0.17
N SER A 175 6.41 -20.34 -0.25
CA SER A 175 7.56 -20.68 0.61
C SER A 175 7.29 -20.49 2.11
N LYS A 176 6.24 -19.72 2.45
CA LYS A 176 5.82 -19.39 3.81
C LYS A 176 4.42 -19.94 4.14
N GLU A 177 4.04 -21.03 3.47
CA GLU A 177 2.81 -21.82 3.69
C GLU A 177 1.48 -21.11 3.38
N LEU A 178 1.51 -19.94 2.72
CA LEU A 178 0.32 -19.27 2.22
C LEU A 178 0.12 -19.58 0.73
N LYS A 179 -1.00 -20.21 0.40
CA LYS A 179 -1.33 -20.62 -0.98
C LYS A 179 -2.16 -19.57 -1.67
N ILE A 180 -1.57 -18.95 -2.70
CA ILE A 180 -2.31 -18.06 -3.59
C ILE A 180 -2.99 -18.90 -4.67
N ILE A 181 -4.31 -18.99 -4.61
CA ILE A 181 -5.07 -19.87 -5.51
C ILE A 181 -5.35 -19.23 -6.88
N GLY A 182 -5.15 -17.92 -6.99
CA GLY A 182 -5.35 -17.19 -8.23
C GLY A 182 -5.09 -15.69 -8.11
N PHE A 183 -5.03 -15.08 -9.28
CA PHE A 183 -4.88 -13.63 -9.46
C PHE A 183 -6.12 -13.08 -10.17
N SER A 184 -6.62 -11.94 -9.71
CA SER A 184 -7.67 -11.17 -10.36
C SER A 184 -7.11 -9.83 -10.80
N THR A 185 -7.59 -9.37 -11.94
CA THR A 185 -7.19 -8.09 -12.53
C THR A 185 -8.33 -7.56 -13.37
N HIS A 186 -8.24 -6.29 -13.77
CA HIS A 186 -9.13 -5.73 -14.77
C HIS A 186 -8.84 -6.34 -16.15
N CYS A 187 -9.85 -6.37 -17.04
CA CYS A 187 -9.77 -6.95 -18.38
C CYS A 187 -8.93 -6.10 -19.37
N ASP A 188 -7.74 -5.65 -18.96
CA ASP A 188 -6.78 -4.98 -19.82
C ASP A 188 -5.96 -6.02 -20.59
N GLY A 189 -5.77 -5.81 -21.90
CA GLY A 189 -5.07 -6.74 -22.79
C GLY A 189 -3.63 -7.05 -22.34
N LYS A 190 -2.98 -6.15 -21.59
CA LYS A 190 -1.64 -6.38 -21.03
C LYS A 190 -1.56 -7.57 -20.06
N TYR A 191 -2.70 -8.05 -19.53
CA TYR A 191 -2.75 -9.23 -18.66
C TYR A 191 -2.94 -10.55 -19.44
N LEU A 192 -3.25 -10.49 -20.74
CA LEU A 192 -3.63 -11.66 -21.55
C LEU A 192 -2.50 -12.22 -22.43
N GLY A 193 -1.36 -11.53 -22.52
CA GLY A 193 -0.23 -11.93 -23.36
C GLY A 193 -0.25 -11.25 -24.71
#